data_AF-A0A6A8LWB3-F1
#
_entry.id   AF-A0A6A8LWB3-F1
#
_cell.length_a   1.000
_cell.length_b   1.000
_cell.length_c   1.000
_cell.angle_alpha   90.00
_cell.angle_beta   90.00
_cell.angle_gamma   90.00
#
_symmetry.space_group_name_H-M   'P 1'
#
loop_
_entity.id
_entity.type
_entity.pdbx_description
1 polymer ?
#
loop_
_entity_poly.entity_id
_entity_poly.type
_entity_poly.pdbx_seq_one_letter_code
_entity_poly.pdbx_strand_id
1 'polypeptide(L)'
;MKQVYFYDKDTKKFNGYDVIDDTAEIPANATTVEPVDSNGVGLYDPTWNESTHSWDSLTEEEWKKKYTVPEVKPEPTQEEQAA
;
A
#
# COMPACT_ATOMS: atom_id res chain seq x y z
N MET A 1 -25.82 0.20 -4.94
CA MET A 1 -24.44 0.37 -5.43
C MET A 1 -23.50 -0.01 -4.30
N LYS A 2 -22.45 -0.77 -4.58
CA LYS A 2 -21.45 -1.23 -3.59
C LYS A 2 -20.04 -0.86 -4.04
N GLN A 3 -19.21 -0.44 -3.10
CA GLN A 3 -17.80 -0.13 -3.34
C GLN A 3 -16.98 -1.42 -3.30
N VAL A 4 -16.08 -1.58 -4.27
CA VAL A 4 -15.15 -2.71 -4.38
C VAL A 4 -13.72 -2.19 -4.48
N TYR A 5 -12.81 -2.93 -3.87
CA TYR A 5 -11.39 -2.60 -3.77
C TYR A 5 -10.61 -3.63 -4.57
N PHE A 6 -9.86 -3.16 -5.56
CA PHE A 6 -9.09 -4.00 -6.45
C PHE A 6 -7.69 -4.23 -5.90
N TYR A 7 -7.15 -5.40 -6.20
CA TYR A 7 -5.74 -5.69 -6.02
C TYR A 7 -5.14 -6.25 -7.31
N ASP A 8 -3.82 -6.09 -7.43
CA ASP A 8 -3.03 -6.72 -8.47
C ASP A 8 -3.05 -8.25 -8.29
N LYS A 9 -3.26 -9.00 -9.38
CA LYS A 9 -3.45 -10.46 -9.30
C LYS A 9 -2.21 -11.20 -8.84
N ASP A 10 -1.03 -10.69 -9.17
CA ASP A 10 0.23 -11.37 -8.90
C ASP A 10 0.79 -10.94 -7.54
N THR A 11 0.89 -9.63 -7.32
CA THR A 11 1.50 -9.04 -6.12
C THR A 11 0.54 -8.84 -4.96
N LYS A 12 -0.78 -8.96 -5.21
CA LYS A 12 -1.86 -8.71 -4.24
C LYS A 12 -1.91 -7.28 -3.69
N LYS A 13 -1.11 -6.36 -4.23
CA LYS A 13 -1.12 -4.95 -3.80
C LYS A 13 -2.42 -4.28 -4.16
N PHE A 14 -2.91 -3.41 -3.28
CA PHE A 14 -4.05 -2.55 -3.55
C PHE A 14 -3.82 -1.73 -4.82
N ASN A 15 -4.85 -1.70 -5.67
CA ASN A 15 -4.80 -1.08 -7.00
C ASN A 15 -6.02 -0.17 -7.27
N GLY A 16 -6.58 0.41 -6.22
CA GLY A 16 -7.70 1.35 -6.31
C GLY A 16 -9.06 0.72 -6.01
N TYR A 17 -10.11 1.53 -6.16
CA TYR A 17 -11.49 1.15 -5.87
C TYR A 17 -12.43 1.64 -6.97
N ASP A 18 -13.60 1.02 -7.06
CA ASP A 18 -14.70 1.48 -7.91
C ASP A 18 -16.04 1.19 -7.23
N VAL A 19 -17.12 1.74 -7.75
CA VAL A 19 -18.49 1.51 -7.28
C VAL A 19 -19.28 0.79 -8.37
N ILE A 20 -19.71 -0.43 -8.06
CA ILE A 20 -20.48 -1.28 -8.97
C ILE A 20 -21.94 -1.42 -8.52
N ASP A 21 -22.80 -1.90 -9.40
CA ASP A 21 -24.19 -2.23 -9.04
C ASP A 21 -24.23 -3.31 -7.95
N ASP A 22 -25.26 -3.31 -7.10
CA ASP A 22 -25.35 -4.31 -6.01
C ASP A 22 -25.50 -5.73 -6.55
N THR A 23 -26.13 -5.87 -7.71
CA THR A 23 -26.36 -7.14 -8.41
C THR A 23 -25.18 -7.56 -9.28
N ALA A 24 -24.23 -6.67 -9.54
CA ALA A 24 -23.04 -6.99 -10.32
C ALA A 24 -22.15 -7.99 -9.56
N GLU A 25 -21.56 -8.92 -10.29
CA GLU A 25 -20.56 -9.84 -9.75
C GLU A 25 -19.28 -9.08 -9.40
N ILE A 26 -18.65 -9.47 -8.28
CA ILE A 26 -17.38 -8.88 -7.86
C ILE A 26 -16.26 -9.53 -8.69
N PRO A 27 -15.38 -8.75 -9.33
CA PRO A 27 -14.25 -9.29 -10.06
C PRO A 27 -13.36 -10.17 -9.18
N ALA A 28 -12.74 -11.19 -9.75
CA ALA A 28 -11.92 -12.15 -9.00
C ALA A 28 -10.75 -11.51 -8.22
N ASN A 29 -10.23 -10.37 -8.71
CA ASN A 29 -9.17 -9.60 -8.06
C ASN A 29 -9.69 -8.36 -7.33
N ALA A 30 -10.90 -8.46 -6.78
CA ALA A 30 -11.51 -7.40 -5.99
C ALA A 30 -12.18 -7.98 -4.73
N THR A 31 -12.40 -7.11 -3.75
CA THR A 31 -13.06 -7.42 -2.48
C THR A 31 -13.96 -6.27 -2.05
N THR A 32 -14.98 -6.53 -1.24
CA THR A 32 -15.79 -5.49 -0.59
C THR A 32 -15.20 -5.05 0.76
N VAL A 33 -14.11 -5.68 1.20
CA VAL A 33 -13.40 -5.32 2.42
C VAL A 33 -12.54 -4.09 2.17
N GLU A 34 -12.76 -3.03 2.93
CA GLU A 34 -12.01 -1.78 2.82
C GLU A 34 -10.57 -1.92 3.37
N PRO A 35 -9.54 -1.36 2.72
CA PRO A 35 -8.15 -1.41 3.17
C PRO A 35 -7.88 -0.38 4.29
N VAL A 36 -8.54 -0.56 5.43
CA VAL A 36 -8.41 0.26 6.63
C VAL A 36 -8.12 -0.60 7.86
N ASP A 37 -7.55 0.03 8.89
CA ASP A 37 -7.36 -0.58 10.21
C ASP A 37 -8.68 -0.61 11.01
N SER A 38 -8.62 -1.16 12.22
CA SER A 38 -9.78 -1.24 13.13
C SER A 38 -10.37 0.12 13.53
N ASN A 39 -9.66 1.22 13.31
CA ASN A 39 -10.12 2.59 13.57
C ASN A 39 -10.66 3.28 12.31
N GLY A 40 -10.67 2.60 11.15
CA GLY A 40 -11.04 3.17 9.86
C GLY A 40 -9.95 4.03 9.22
N VAL A 41 -8.70 3.91 9.67
CA VAL A 41 -7.55 4.62 9.11
C VAL A 41 -6.94 3.79 7.98
N GLY A 42 -6.62 4.42 6.84
CA GLY A 42 -6.03 3.73 5.70
C GLY A 42 -4.71 3.03 6.03
N LEU A 43 -4.51 1.85 5.45
CA LEU A 43 -3.33 1.02 5.66
C LEU A 43 -2.11 1.51 4.85
N TYR A 44 -0.91 1.23 5.34
CA TYR A 44 0.33 1.50 4.62
C TYR A 44 0.66 0.38 3.64
N ASP A 45 0.63 0.71 2.34
CA ASP A 45 0.90 -0.23 1.23
C ASP A 45 0.11 -1.55 1.35
N PRO A 46 -1.24 -1.47 1.34
CA PRO A 46 -2.09 -2.61 1.64
C PRO A 46 -1.92 -3.74 0.63
N THR A 47 -1.83 -4.96 1.15
CA THR A 47 -1.72 -6.20 0.34
C THR A 47 -2.82 -7.17 0.73
N TRP A 48 -3.54 -7.72 -0.24
CA TRP A 48 -4.66 -8.64 0.01
C TRP A 48 -4.15 -10.01 0.47
N ASN A 49 -4.63 -10.44 1.64
CA ASN A 49 -4.36 -11.74 2.20
C ASN A 49 -5.54 -12.68 1.94
N GLU A 50 -5.38 -13.55 0.96
CA GLU A 50 -6.43 -14.51 0.58
C GLU A 50 -6.72 -15.55 1.68
N SER A 51 -5.77 -15.81 2.58
CA SER A 51 -5.95 -16.79 3.66
C SER A 51 -6.84 -16.26 4.78
N THR A 52 -6.72 -14.96 5.10
CA THR A 52 -7.52 -14.30 6.14
C THR A 52 -8.69 -13.50 5.58
N HIS A 53 -8.78 -13.35 4.26
CA HIS A 53 -9.73 -12.46 3.57
C HIS A 53 -9.70 -11.03 4.14
N SER A 54 -8.50 -10.51 4.38
CA SER A 54 -8.25 -9.16 4.91
C SER A 54 -7.08 -8.48 4.22
N TRP A 55 -6.90 -7.19 4.47
CA TRP A 55 -5.72 -6.46 4.02
C TRP A 55 -4.63 -6.51 5.08
N ASP A 56 -3.43 -6.92 4.68
CA ASP A 56 -2.21 -6.73 5.45
C ASP A 56 -1.67 -5.32 5.20
N SER A 57 -1.07 -4.73 6.24
CA SER A 57 -0.45 -3.41 6.18
C SER A 57 1.01 -3.52 6.59
N LEU A 58 1.84 -2.69 5.97
CA LEU A 58 3.14 -2.37 6.56
C LEU A 58 2.95 -1.55 7.84
N THR A 59 3.97 -1.60 8.69
CA THR A 59 4.16 -0.57 9.71
C THR A 59 4.62 0.74 9.06
N GLU A 60 4.41 1.87 9.74
CA GLU A 60 4.89 3.17 9.27
C GLU A 60 6.41 3.17 9.02
N GLU A 61 7.19 2.47 9.87
CA GLU A 61 8.64 2.38 9.73
C GLU A 61 9.05 1.59 8.47
N GLU A 62 8.39 0.46 8.21
CA GLU A 62 8.63 -0.35 6.99
C GLU A 62 8.24 0.43 5.73
N TRP A 63 7.10 1.12 5.77
CA TRP A 63 6.67 1.97 4.67
C TRP A 63 7.68 3.09 4.41
N LYS A 64 8.13 3.79 5.46
CA LYS A 64 9.18 4.81 5.35
C LYS A 64 10.44 4.20 4.75
N LYS A 65 10.97 3.10 5.27
CA LYS A 65 12.18 2.45 4.70
C LYS A 65 12.03 2.07 3.22
N LYS A 66 10.84 1.70 2.79
CA LYS A 66 10.55 1.31 1.40
C LYS A 66 10.44 2.50 0.45
N TYR A 67 9.85 3.61 0.91
CA TYR A 67 9.49 4.75 0.06
C TYR A 67 10.33 6.01 0.30
N THR A 68 11.09 6.09 1.39
CA THR A 68 12.17 7.08 1.51
C THR A 68 13.37 6.60 0.73
N VAL A 69 13.76 7.38 -0.27
CA VAL A 69 15.07 7.29 -0.89
C VAL A 69 16.10 7.45 0.23
N PRO A 70 17.10 6.54 0.36
CA PRO A 70 18.15 6.73 1.35
C PRO A 70 18.75 8.12 1.16
N GLU A 71 18.81 8.92 2.23
CA GLU A 71 19.57 10.16 2.22
C GLU A 71 20.98 9.80 1.72
N VAL A 72 21.29 10.22 0.49
CA VAL A 72 22.65 10.25 0.00
C VAL A 72 23.33 11.27 0.90
N LYS A 73 23.93 10.81 2.00
CA LYS A 73 24.79 11.67 2.79
C LYS A 73 25.78 12.26 1.80
N PRO A 74 25.89 13.59 1.68
CA PRO A 74 26.94 14.15 0.86
C PRO A 74 28.26 13.55 1.38
N GLU A 75 29.01 12.91 0.49
CA GLU A 75 30.39 12.54 0.82
C GLU A 75 31.06 13.83 1.31
N PRO A 76 31.78 13.80 2.44
CA PRO A 76 32.59 14.94 2.81
C PRO A 76 33.62 15.12 1.69
N THR A 77 33.40 16.09 0.80
CA THR A 77 34.42 16.55 -0.12
C THR A 77 35.54 17.09 0.74
N GLN A 78 36.61 16.31 0.85
CA GLN A 78 37.85 16.64 1.54
C GLN A 78 38.64 17.65 0.71
N GLU A 79 38.08 18.83 0.43
CA GLU A 79 38.79 19.95 -0.18
C GLU A 79 38.25 21.27 0.38
N GLU A 80 38.51 21.52 1.67
CA GLU A 80 38.65 22.89 2.17
C GLU A 80 39.65 22.91 3.34
N GLN A 81 40.83 22.32 3.10
CA GLN A 81 42.05 22.66 3.82
C GLN A 81 43.11 23.10 2.81
N ALA A 82 43.75 24.23 3.14
CA ALA A 82 44.90 24.88 2.52
C ALA A 82 44.61 25.91 1.40
N ALA A 83 44.48 27.19 1.78
CA ALA A 83 45.59 28.16 1.81
C ALA A 83 45.14 29.51 2.37
#